data_AF-A0A352VSU2-F1
#
_entry.id   AF-A0A352VSU2-F1
#
_cell.length_a   1.000
_cell.length_b   1.000
_cell.length_c   1.000
_cell.angle_alpha   90.00
_cell.angle_beta   90.00
_cell.angle_gamma   90.00
#
_symmetry.space_group_name_H-M   'P 1'
#
loop_
_entity.id
_entity.type
_entity.pdbx_description
1 polymer ?
#
loop_
_entity_poly.entity_id
_entity_poly.type
_entity_poly.pdbx_seq_one_letter_code
_entity_poly.pdbx_strand_id
1 'polypeptide(L)'
;MIRDLRKGMNAVTTRAGWKPGEITLKVFRHTYTSARLQTLDRGAPVAPWTVARELGHRSTEMVERVYGHMGQVRHRGEHVAYKVEDFADALGERLEALQTGATSG
;
A
#
# COMPACT_ATOMS: atom_id res chain seq x y z
N MET A 1 -5.49 -3.84 23.71
CA MET A 1 -6.11 -4.60 22.61
C MET A 1 -6.80 -3.62 21.66
N ILE A 2 -6.46 -3.64 20.37
CA ILE A 2 -7.13 -2.82 19.36
C ILE A 2 -8.51 -3.42 19.08
N ARG A 3 -9.57 -2.67 19.35
CA ARG A 3 -10.97 -3.10 19.11
C ARG A 3 -11.55 -2.53 17.81
N ASP A 4 -11.00 -1.42 17.33
CA ASP A 4 -11.42 -0.77 16.09
C ASP A 4 -10.21 -0.16 15.38
N LEU A 5 -9.75 -0.82 14.32
CA LEU A 5 -8.60 -0.37 13.52
C LEU A 5 -8.88 0.95 12.79
N ARG A 6 -10.15 1.30 12.54
CA ARG A 6 -10.50 2.54 11.83
C ARG A 6 -10.17 3.77 12.66
N LYS A 7 -10.34 3.70 13.98
CA LYS A 7 -9.96 4.79 14.89
C LYS A 7 -8.45 5.04 14.86
N GLY A 8 -7.66 3.97 14.93
CA GLY A 8 -6.21 4.06 14.82
C GLY A 8 -5.78 4.61 13.46
N MET A 9 -6.38 4.11 12.37
CA MET A 9 -6.12 4.60 11.02
C MET A 9 -6.41 6.10 10.89
N ASN A 10 -7.60 6.55 11.33
CA ASN A 10 -7.97 7.96 11.28
C ASN A 10 -7.00 8.84 12.08
N ALA A 11 -6.56 8.41 13.26
CA ALA A 11 -5.59 9.17 14.04
C ALA A 11 -4.25 9.33 13.29
N VAL A 12 -3.76 8.26 12.66
CA VAL A 12 -2.51 8.30 11.86
C VAL A 12 -2.69 9.18 10.62
N THR A 13 -3.78 9.02 9.88
CA THR A 13 -4.00 9.74 8.61
C THR A 13 -4.26 11.22 8.86
N THR A 14 -4.97 11.58 9.93
CA THR A 14 -5.16 12.98 10.32
C THR A 14 -3.85 13.64 10.71
N ARG A 15 -2.97 12.95 11.44
CA ARG A 15 -1.63 13.46 11.72
C ARG A 15 -0.81 13.66 10.44
N ALA A 16 -1.05 12.85 9.40
CA ALA A 16 -0.42 12.99 8.09
C ALA A 16 -1.12 13.98 7.13
N GLY A 17 -2.06 14.79 7.64
CA GLY A 17 -2.74 15.87 6.90
C GLY A 17 -3.99 15.46 6.12
N TRP A 18 -4.49 14.23 6.29
CA TRP A 18 -5.71 13.76 5.60
C TRP A 18 -6.96 14.02 6.44
N LYS A 19 -8.10 14.23 5.78
CA LYS A 19 -9.39 14.36 6.49
C LYS A 19 -9.80 13.01 7.09
N PRO A 20 -10.48 12.99 8.25
CA PRO A 20 -11.01 11.76 8.81
C PRO A 20 -11.88 11.00 7.80
N GLY A 21 -11.61 9.71 7.61
CA GLY A 21 -12.34 8.86 6.66
C GLY A 21 -11.94 9.01 5.19
N GLU A 22 -11.06 9.95 4.84
CA GLU A 22 -10.55 10.11 3.47
C GLU A 22 -9.70 8.90 3.04
N ILE A 23 -8.87 8.40 3.95
CA ILE A 23 -8.10 7.17 3.78
C ILE A 23 -8.79 6.05 4.56
N THR A 24 -9.25 5.03 3.84
CA THR A 24 -9.90 3.86 4.42
C THR A 24 -8.99 2.64 4.36
N LEU A 25 -9.21 1.67 5.24
CA LEU A 25 -8.44 0.40 5.24
C LEU A 25 -8.51 -0.35 3.90
N LYS A 26 -9.58 -0.13 3.11
CA LYS A 26 -9.77 -0.72 1.79
C LYS A 26 -8.70 -0.29 0.80
N VAL A 27 -8.17 0.94 0.90
CA VAL A 27 -7.15 1.43 -0.06
C VAL A 27 -5.89 0.59 0.01
N PHE A 28 -5.47 0.16 1.21
CA PHE A 28 -4.28 -0.66 1.38
C PHE A 28 -4.40 -2.03 0.69
N ARG A 29 -5.61 -2.58 0.59
CA ARG A 29 -5.85 -3.81 -0.17
C ARG A 29 -5.52 -3.59 -1.66
N HIS A 30 -5.94 -2.46 -2.22
CA HIS A 30 -5.63 -2.11 -3.60
C HIS A 30 -4.13 -1.86 -3.80
N THR A 31 -3.52 -1.02 -2.97
CA THR A 31 -2.09 -0.69 -3.05
C THR A 31 -1.23 -1.94 -2.88
N TYR A 32 -1.56 -2.81 -1.92
CA TYR A 32 -0.90 -4.10 -1.73
C TYR A 32 -1.00 -4.98 -2.99
N THR A 33 -2.20 -5.12 -3.57
CA THR A 33 -2.38 -5.98 -4.75
C THR A 33 -1.50 -5.50 -5.90
N SER A 34 -1.53 -4.19 -6.17
CA SER A 34 -0.70 -3.57 -7.20
C SER A 34 0.79 -3.79 -6.96
N ALA A 35 1.27 -3.53 -5.74
CA ALA A 35 2.67 -3.69 -5.40
C ALA A 35 3.11 -5.17 -5.43
N ARG A 36 2.28 -6.08 -4.90
CA ARG A 36 2.59 -7.51 -4.81
C ARG A 36 2.75 -8.14 -6.19
N LEU A 37 1.93 -7.75 -7.17
CA LEU A 37 2.06 -8.18 -8.57
C LEU A 37 3.38 -7.75 -9.23
N GLN A 38 4.07 -6.76 -8.65
CA GLN A 38 5.38 -6.29 -9.11
C GLN A 38 6.55 -6.96 -8.36
N THR A 39 6.29 -7.78 -7.35
CA THR A 39 7.32 -8.49 -6.57
C THR A 39 7.75 -9.80 -7.23
N LEU A 40 8.85 -10.36 -6.71
CA LEU A 40 9.36 -11.66 -7.07
C LEU A 40 8.97 -12.73 -6.03
N ASP A 41 8.79 -13.95 -6.51
CA ASP A 41 8.76 -15.19 -5.75
C ASP A 41 9.89 -16.08 -6.28
N ARG A 42 10.95 -16.26 -5.47
CA ARG A 42 12.15 -17.04 -5.82
C ARG A 42 12.80 -16.60 -7.16
N GLY A 43 12.91 -15.28 -7.36
CA GLY A 43 13.52 -14.69 -8.56
C GLY A 43 12.61 -14.63 -9.79
N ALA A 44 11.45 -15.28 -9.75
CA ALA A 44 10.43 -15.19 -10.79
C ALA A 44 9.35 -14.18 -10.40
N PRO A 45 8.64 -13.55 -11.34
CA PRO A 45 7.50 -12.70 -11.02
C PRO A 45 6.41 -13.44 -10.23
N VAL A 46 5.83 -12.79 -9.24
CA VAL A 46 4.71 -13.37 -8.49
C VAL A 46 3.55 -13.71 -9.43
N ALA A 47 2.95 -14.89 -9.24
CA ALA A 47 1.80 -15.30 -10.01
C ALA A 47 0.52 -14.57 -9.52
N PRO A 48 -0.40 -14.15 -10.41
CA PRO A 48 -1.68 -13.55 -10.01
C PRO A 48 -2.50 -14.44 -9.06
N TRP A 49 -2.38 -15.76 -9.19
CA TRP A 49 -2.99 -16.73 -8.28
C TRP A 49 -2.46 -16.63 -6.84
N THR A 50 -1.16 -16.39 -6.65
CA THR A 50 -0.58 -16.18 -5.32
C THR A 50 -1.23 -14.98 -4.63
N VAL A 51 -1.33 -13.86 -5.34
CA VAL A 51 -1.94 -12.63 -4.82
C VAL A 51 -3.43 -12.81 -4.57
N ALA A 52 -4.15 -13.52 -5.45
CA ALA A 52 -5.56 -13.84 -5.27
C ALA A 52 -5.79 -14.64 -3.98
N ARG A 53 -4.94 -15.64 -3.68
CA ARG A 53 -5.01 -16.42 -2.43
C ARG A 53 -4.70 -15.60 -1.18
N GLU A 54 -3.66 -14.76 -1.22
CA GLU A 54 -3.30 -13.85 -0.11
C GLU A 54 -4.48 -12.92 0.25
N LEU A 55 -5.28 -12.53 -0.75
CA LEU A 55 -6.45 -11.68 -0.58
C LEU A 55 -7.75 -12.45 -0.25
N GLY A 56 -7.74 -13.79 -0.27
CA GLY A 56 -8.93 -14.61 -0.05
C GLY A 56 -9.91 -14.61 -1.24
N HIS A 57 -9.45 -14.37 -2.46
CA HIS A 57 -10.25 -14.52 -3.67
C HIS A 57 -10.38 -15.99 -4.08
N ARG A 58 -11.50 -16.33 -4.72
CA ARG A 58 -11.75 -17.69 -5.26
C ARG A 58 -11.18 -17.91 -6.67
N SER A 59 -10.95 -16.83 -7.43
CA SER A 59 -10.43 -16.85 -8.80
C SER A 59 -9.46 -15.69 -9.04
N THR A 60 -8.69 -15.75 -10.14
CA THR A 60 -7.80 -14.65 -10.58
C THR A 60 -8.53 -13.57 -11.36
N GLU A 61 -9.78 -13.79 -11.79
CA GLU A 61 -10.53 -12.87 -12.67
C GLU A 61 -10.57 -11.44 -12.13
N MET A 62 -10.74 -11.27 -10.81
CA MET A 62 -10.74 -9.93 -10.20
C MET A 62 -9.36 -9.27 -10.30
N VAL A 63 -8.29 -10.03 -10.11
CA VAL A 63 -6.91 -9.54 -10.18
C VAL A 63 -6.55 -9.19 -11.61
N GLU A 64 -6.89 -10.06 -12.56
CA GLU A 64 -6.66 -9.83 -14.00
C GLU A 64 -7.48 -8.67 -14.54
N ARG A 65 -8.76 -8.59 -14.19
CA ARG A 65 -9.65 -7.49 -14.61
C ARG A 65 -9.18 -6.12 -14.11
N VAL A 66 -8.72 -6.04 -12.86
CA VAL A 66 -8.38 -4.77 -12.21
C VAL A 66 -6.92 -4.38 -12.43
N TYR A 67 -6.02 -5.35 -12.62
CA TYR A 67 -4.58 -5.10 -12.63
C TYR A 67 -3.84 -5.74 -13.82
N GLY A 68 -4.52 -6.47 -14.72
CA GLY A 68 -3.91 -7.09 -15.89
C GLY A 68 -3.27 -6.10 -16.88
N HIS A 69 -3.63 -4.82 -16.77
CA HIS A 69 -3.03 -3.73 -17.53
C HIS A 69 -1.72 -3.20 -16.93
N MET A 70 -1.29 -3.65 -15.74
CA MET A 70 0.03 -3.30 -15.23
C MET A 70 1.08 -3.93 -16.15
N GLY A 71 1.69 -3.10 -17.00
CA GLY A 71 2.58 -3.53 -18.07
C GLY A 71 3.85 -4.27 -17.63
N GLN A 72 4.83 -4.34 -18.54
CA GLN A 72 6.03 -5.19 -18.35
C GLN A 72 7.08 -4.61 -17.38
N VAL A 73 6.96 -3.34 -16.99
CA VAL A 73 7.91 -2.68 -16.08
C VAL A 73 7.56 -3.06 -14.65
N ARG A 74 8.40 -3.93 -14.06
CA ARG A 74 8.28 -4.37 -12.67
C ARG A 74 9.36 -3.71 -11.82
N HIS A 75 8.98 -3.04 -10.73
CA HIS A 75 9.92 -2.68 -9.67
C HIS A 75 10.20 -3.96 -8.86
N ARG A 76 11.25 -4.69 -9.26
CA ARG A 76 11.50 -6.07 -8.81
C ARG A 76 12.18 -6.10 -7.44
N GLY A 77 11.38 -6.22 -6.39
CA GLY A 77 11.82 -6.62 -5.04
C GLY A 77 11.22 -7.97 -4.64
N GLU A 78 11.84 -8.67 -3.70
CA GLU A 78 11.32 -9.95 -3.17
C GLU A 78 10.06 -9.74 -2.30
N HIS A 79 9.93 -8.57 -1.70
CA HIS A 79 8.86 -8.25 -0.76
C HIS A 79 8.20 -6.92 -1.10
N VAL A 80 6.94 -6.79 -0.70
CA VAL A 80 6.25 -5.50 -0.71
C VAL A 80 6.80 -4.68 0.45
N ALA A 81 7.47 -3.57 0.14
CA ALA A 81 8.00 -2.64 1.13
C ALA A 81 7.66 -1.21 0.74
N TYR A 82 7.34 -0.39 1.74
CA TYR A 82 7.16 1.05 1.59
C TYR A 82 8.14 1.71 2.55
N LYS A 83 9.38 1.87 2.09
CA LYS A 83 10.43 2.52 2.88
C LYS A 83 10.28 4.02 2.75
N VAL A 84 10.32 4.75 3.86
CA VAL A 84 10.13 6.22 3.84
C VAL A 84 11.20 6.88 2.98
N GLU A 85 12.40 6.32 2.98
CA GLU A 85 13.57 6.75 2.22
C GLU A 85 13.30 6.74 0.71
N ASP A 86 12.54 5.77 0.21
CA ASP A 86 12.18 5.66 -1.22
C ASP A 86 11.24 6.80 -1.67
N PHE A 87 10.62 7.50 -0.71
CA PHE A 87 9.65 8.57 -0.96
C PHE A 87 10.06 9.90 -0.33
N ALA A 88 11.26 10.00 0.24
CA ALA A 88 11.66 11.18 1.03
C ALA A 88 11.51 12.48 0.23
N ASP A 89 12.00 12.50 -1.01
CA ASP A 89 11.89 13.66 -1.90
C ASP A 89 10.44 14.03 -2.22
N ALA A 90 9.57 13.02 -2.41
CA ALA A 90 8.16 13.25 -2.71
C ALA A 90 7.35 13.68 -1.47
N LEU A 91 7.78 13.28 -0.27
CA LEU A 91 7.12 13.60 0.98
C LEU A 91 7.54 14.98 1.52
N GLY A 92 8.81 15.37 1.32
CA GLY A 92 9.35 16.69 1.65
C GLY A 92 8.92 17.21 3.04
N GLU A 93 8.37 18.41 3.07
CA GLU A 93 7.92 19.10 4.29
C GLU A 93 6.91 18.30 5.13
N ARG A 94 6.10 17.42 4.49
CA ARG A 94 5.15 16.56 5.24
C ARG A 94 5.88 15.56 6.12
N LEU A 95 7.01 15.03 5.67
CA LEU A 95 7.83 14.11 6.45
C LEU A 95 8.48 14.83 7.63
N GLU A 96 9.01 16.04 7.41
CA GLU A 96 9.60 16.88 8.45
C GLU A 96 8.58 17.26 9.53
N ALA A 97 7.36 17.66 9.13
CA ALA A 97 6.27 17.94 10.06
C ALA A 97 5.92 16.72 10.92
N LEU A 98 5.86 15.52 10.32
CA LEU A 98 5.60 14.27 11.04
C LEU A 98 6.70 13.92 12.04
N GLN A 99 7.97 14.12 11.68
CA GLN A 99 9.13 13.84 12.53
C GLN A 99 9.24 14.78 13.72
N THR A 100 8.97 16.08 13.51
CA THR A 100 9.01 17.11 14.57
C THR A 100 7.76 17.13 15.44
N GLY A 101 6.69 16.45 15.01
CA GLY A 101 5.40 16.44 15.71
C GLY A 101 4.60 17.73 15.52
N ALA A 102 5.03 18.60 14.60
CA ALA A 102 4.26 19.76 14.19
C ALA A 102 3.04 19.32 13.38
N THR A 103 1.86 19.78 13.75
CA THR A 103 0.66 19.58 12.94
C THR A 103 0.83 20.44 11.69
N SER A 104 1.01 19.83 10.52
CA SER A 104 0.94 20.56 9.24
C SER A 104 -0.42 21.26 9.16
N GLY A 105 -0.39 22.60 9.20
CA GLY A 105 -1.55 23.49 9.29
C GLY A 105 -2.32 23.65 7.98
#